data_AF-A0AAE6ISL9-F1
#
_entry.id   AF-A0AAE6ISL9-F1
#
_cell.length_a   1.000
_cell.length_b   1.000
_cell.length_c   1.000
_cell.angle_alpha   90.00
_cell.angle_beta   90.00
_cell.angle_gamma   90.00
#
_symmetry.space_group_name_H-M   'P 1'
#
loop_
_entity.id
_entity.type
_entity.pdbx_description
1 polymer ?
#
loop_
_entity_poly.entity_id
_entity_poly.type
_entity_poly.pdbx_seq_one_letter_code
_entity_poly.pdbx_strand_id
1 'polypeptide(L)'
;MDKIRMRTNAGSIKLRVTTKDGSPCELWNGGKKIAELQSDNWENIAVQNNAEEIIIKGYDIQELGCDNNQLTALNASGCTRLQVLYCSYNQLTTLNVNGCTSLQWLDCSNNQLTTLNASGCTSLQWLYCDNNKLISLDVSGCTSLQELYCNNNQLTTLNVNGCTSLQWLDCSNNQLTTLNASGCTSLQVLYCYYNQLTALNVSGLTSLQKLDCSNNQLTALNASGCTSLRLLYCPNNQLTALNASGCTSLQKLYCFNNQLTSLAVSGLTSLQWLDCANNQLTTLNVNGCTSLQVLYCNNNQLTTLNVNGCTSLRLLYCPNNQLTALDASGCTSLQKLYCYDNRLTALNASGLVNLEDIDCYENDLTELNVRNCRALQRLNCSFNRLAALDASGCTSLQKLYCNNNKLTAEAFKKIFEDLPERKEKGGGVLLYKDGDSNYKDFSQPPELVAAFKQAKAKGWRLYKINNDDLMEL
;
A
#
# COMPACT_ATOMS: atom_id res chain seq x y z
N MET A 1 15.13 40.34 -26.22
CA MET A 1 15.46 39.12 -26.96
C MET A 1 15.93 38.10 -25.95
N ASP A 2 15.17 37.02 -25.80
CA ASP A 2 15.51 35.90 -24.93
C ASP A 2 16.69 35.12 -25.53
N LYS A 3 17.54 34.58 -24.66
CA LYS A 3 18.70 33.76 -25.05
C LYS A 3 18.79 32.53 -24.15
N ILE A 4 18.29 31.41 -24.65
CA ILE A 4 18.40 30.13 -23.96
C ILE A 4 19.66 29.42 -24.47
N ARG A 5 20.52 28.99 -23.55
CA ARG A 5 21.78 28.32 -23.85
C ARG A 5 21.76 26.90 -23.36
N MET A 6 22.24 25.95 -24.16
CA MET A 6 22.29 24.54 -23.80
C MET A 6 23.57 23.87 -24.33
N ARG A 7 23.95 22.76 -23.71
CA ARG A 7 25.01 21.86 -24.19
C ARG A 7 24.46 20.44 -24.31
N THR A 8 24.90 19.69 -25.31
CA THR A 8 24.49 18.30 -25.56
C THR A 8 25.67 17.43 -25.96
N ASN A 9 25.58 16.14 -25.64
CA ASN A 9 26.46 15.10 -26.20
C ASN A 9 25.89 14.44 -27.47
N ALA A 10 24.64 14.70 -27.82
CA ALA A 10 23.97 14.09 -28.96
C ALA A 10 24.39 14.75 -30.29
N GLY A 11 24.42 13.97 -31.38
CA GLY A 11 24.66 14.49 -32.73
C GLY A 11 23.46 15.24 -33.34
N SER A 12 22.29 15.16 -32.70
CA SER A 12 21.10 15.92 -33.06
C SER A 12 20.27 16.22 -31.82
N ILE A 13 19.46 17.27 -31.89
CA ILE A 13 18.52 17.66 -30.82
C ILE A 13 17.13 17.85 -31.40
N LYS A 14 16.12 17.41 -30.66
CA LYS A 14 14.72 17.62 -30.95
C LYS A 14 14.19 18.74 -30.07
N LEU A 15 13.77 19.85 -30.67
CA LEU A 15 13.30 21.04 -29.96
C LEU A 15 11.89 21.41 -30.40
N ARG A 16 11.10 21.95 -29.48
CA ARG A 16 9.90 22.74 -29.76
C ARG A 16 10.00 24.06 -29.02
N VAL A 17 9.75 25.15 -29.71
CA VAL A 17 9.74 26.49 -29.12
C VAL A 17 8.42 27.14 -29.48
N THR A 18 7.76 27.78 -28.52
CA THR A 18 6.55 28.57 -28.79
C THR A 18 6.82 30.01 -28.40
N THR A 19 6.58 30.95 -29.32
CA THR A 19 6.65 32.39 -29.07
C THR A 19 5.24 32.98 -29.02
N LYS A 20 5.08 34.09 -28.30
CA LYS A 20 3.76 34.72 -28.09
C LYS A 20 3.04 35.11 -29.39
N ASP A 21 3.78 35.57 -30.40
CA ASP A 21 3.26 36.08 -31.67
C ASP A 21 3.43 35.11 -32.85
N GLY A 22 3.93 33.90 -32.58
CA GLY A 22 4.22 32.91 -33.61
C GLY A 22 5.50 33.18 -34.41
N SER A 23 6.30 34.18 -34.03
CA SER A 23 7.57 34.49 -34.68
C SER A 23 8.57 33.33 -34.53
N PRO A 24 9.38 33.05 -35.58
CA PRO A 24 10.38 31.98 -35.50
C PRO A 24 11.54 32.36 -34.59
N CYS A 25 12.20 31.34 -34.04
CA CYS A 25 13.42 31.49 -33.24
C CYS A 25 14.65 31.03 -34.03
N GLU A 26 15.78 31.69 -33.82
CA GLU A 26 17.03 31.27 -34.44
C GLU A 26 17.79 30.30 -33.54
N LEU A 27 18.29 29.20 -34.12
CA LEU A 27 19.15 28.25 -33.44
C LEU A 27 20.59 28.38 -33.92
N TRP A 28 21.52 28.55 -32.98
CA TRP A 28 22.94 28.77 -33.26
C TRP A 28 23.81 27.71 -32.58
N ASN A 29 24.87 27.25 -33.24
CA ASN A 29 25.92 26.38 -32.66
C ASN A 29 27.29 26.78 -33.22
N GLY A 30 28.31 26.93 -32.37
CA GLY A 30 29.66 27.35 -32.80
C GLY A 30 29.71 28.69 -33.56
N GLY A 31 28.84 29.63 -33.19
CA GLY A 31 28.77 30.96 -33.84
C GLY A 31 28.06 31.00 -35.20
N LYS A 32 27.51 29.89 -35.68
CA LYS A 32 26.73 29.83 -36.94
C LYS A 32 25.25 29.56 -36.67
N LYS A 33 24.37 30.19 -37.45
CA LYS A 33 22.93 29.83 -37.49
C LYS A 33 22.81 28.46 -38.16
N ILE A 34 22.25 27.48 -37.44
CA ILE A 34 22.11 26.09 -37.90
C ILE A 34 20.66 25.74 -38.26
N ALA A 35 19.68 26.47 -37.71
CA ALA A 35 18.26 26.31 -38.04
C ALA A 35 17.45 27.56 -37.69
N GLU A 36 16.22 27.60 -38.17
CA GLU A 36 15.18 28.56 -37.81
C GLU A 36 13.94 27.79 -37.36
N LEU A 37 13.71 27.78 -36.05
CA LEU A 37 12.64 27.02 -35.40
C LEU A 37 11.32 27.75 -35.58
N GLN A 38 10.37 27.12 -36.27
CA GLN A 38 9.01 27.62 -36.38
C GLN A 38 8.30 27.45 -35.04
N SER A 39 7.54 28.47 -34.64
CA SER A 39 6.79 28.44 -33.39
C SER A 39 5.82 27.25 -33.38
N ASP A 40 5.74 26.56 -32.25
CA ASP A 40 4.83 25.44 -32.00
C ASP A 40 5.07 24.19 -32.89
N ASN A 41 6.28 24.03 -33.41
CA ASN A 41 6.65 22.84 -34.18
C ASN A 41 7.81 22.06 -33.53
N TRP A 42 7.77 20.73 -33.63
CA TRP A 42 8.88 19.88 -33.23
C TRP A 42 9.86 19.72 -34.39
N GLU A 43 11.10 20.12 -34.17
CA GLU A 43 12.16 20.06 -35.19
C GLU A 43 13.34 19.24 -34.67
N ASN A 44 13.89 18.36 -35.52
CA ASN A 44 15.11 17.61 -35.23
C ASN A 44 16.27 18.25 -35.99
N ILE A 45 17.21 18.85 -35.26
CA ILE A 45 18.31 19.63 -35.82
C ILE A 45 19.63 18.92 -35.52
N ALA A 46 20.43 18.71 -36.56
CA ALA A 46 21.79 18.20 -36.41
C ALA A 46 22.67 19.23 -35.67
N VAL A 47 23.40 18.77 -34.66
CA VAL A 47 24.37 19.57 -33.92
C VAL A 47 25.73 19.35 -34.58
N GLN A 48 26.33 20.43 -35.08
CA GLN A 48 27.54 20.34 -35.90
C GLN A 48 28.81 20.24 -35.04
N ASN A 49 28.78 20.82 -33.84
CA ASN A 49 29.89 20.80 -32.91
C ASN A 49 29.38 20.65 -31.46
N ASN A 50 29.48 19.44 -30.91
CA ASN A 50 29.02 19.11 -29.56
C ASN A 50 29.91 19.71 -28.46
N ALA A 51 31.09 20.23 -28.79
CA ALA A 51 31.93 20.97 -27.85
C ALA A 51 31.45 22.42 -27.62
N GLU A 52 30.61 22.94 -28.53
CA GLU A 52 30.12 24.31 -28.51
C GLU A 52 28.70 24.40 -27.94
N GLU A 53 28.36 25.57 -27.38
CA GLU A 53 26.99 25.81 -26.92
C GLU A 53 26.00 25.88 -28.10
N ILE A 54 24.79 25.46 -27.82
CA ILE A 54 23.61 25.71 -28.64
C ILE A 54 22.87 26.89 -28.04
N ILE A 55 22.51 27.88 -28.85
CA ILE A 55 21.83 29.09 -28.40
C ILE A 55 20.55 29.28 -29.20
N ILE A 56 19.41 29.29 -28.51
CA ILE A 56 18.13 29.74 -29.07
C ILE A 56 18.02 31.24 -28.83
N LYS A 57 17.76 32.00 -29.89
CA LYS A 57 17.51 33.45 -29.83
C LYS A 57 16.11 33.73 -30.38
N GLY A 58 15.25 34.35 -29.57
CA GLY A 58 13.87 34.66 -29.93
C GLY A 58 13.32 35.86 -29.15
N TYR A 59 12.13 36.30 -29.50
CA TYR A 59 11.38 37.30 -28.74
C TYR A 59 10.16 36.63 -28.10
N ASP A 60 9.88 36.99 -26.84
CA ASP A 60 8.72 36.51 -26.08
C ASP A 60 8.55 34.98 -26.13
N ILE A 61 9.62 34.22 -25.86
CA ILE A 61 9.55 32.76 -25.79
C ILE A 61 8.67 32.36 -24.60
N GLN A 62 7.59 31.63 -24.85
CA GLN A 62 6.61 31.16 -23.86
C GLN A 62 6.80 29.69 -23.50
N GLU A 63 7.28 28.87 -24.42
CA GLU A 63 7.51 27.44 -24.18
C GLU A 63 8.81 26.97 -24.81
N LEU A 64 9.51 26.10 -24.10
CA LEU A 64 10.61 25.31 -24.63
C LEU A 64 10.41 23.83 -24.25
N GLY A 65 10.30 22.98 -25.26
CA GLY A 65 10.43 21.53 -25.15
C GLY A 65 11.80 21.08 -25.65
N CYS A 66 12.57 20.42 -24.79
CA CYS A 66 13.91 19.94 -25.09
C CYS A 66 14.26 18.63 -24.36
N ASP A 67 13.25 17.82 -24.06
CA ASP A 67 13.40 16.50 -23.45
C ASP A 67 14.19 15.52 -24.34
N ASN A 68 14.79 14.51 -23.75
CA ASN A 68 15.40 13.38 -24.48
C ASN A 68 16.54 13.77 -25.45
N ASN A 69 17.34 14.77 -25.09
CA ASN A 69 18.37 15.36 -25.96
C ASN A 69 19.80 15.18 -25.44
N GLN A 70 20.02 14.33 -24.43
CA GLN A 70 21.33 14.16 -23.78
C GLN A 70 21.98 15.50 -23.38
N LEU A 71 21.15 16.48 -23.00
CA LEU A 71 21.63 17.80 -22.59
C LEU A 71 22.43 17.68 -21.30
N THR A 72 23.59 18.32 -21.22
CA THR A 72 24.43 18.33 -20.01
C THR A 72 24.30 19.61 -19.19
N ALA A 73 23.89 20.71 -19.83
CA ALA A 73 23.59 21.97 -19.18
C ALA A 73 22.47 22.72 -19.92
N LEU A 74 21.64 23.46 -19.18
CA LEU A 74 20.59 24.32 -19.71
C LEU A 74 20.50 25.61 -18.89
N ASN A 75 20.54 26.75 -19.56
CA ASN A 75 20.39 28.07 -18.97
C ASN A 75 19.29 28.85 -19.69
N ALA A 76 18.16 29.00 -19.02
CA ALA A 76 17.01 29.81 -19.44
C ALA A 76 16.86 31.09 -18.61
N SER A 77 17.87 31.46 -17.81
CA SER A 77 17.78 32.59 -16.89
C SER A 77 17.37 33.88 -17.61
N GLY A 78 16.47 34.65 -17.00
CA GLY A 78 16.00 35.93 -17.52
C GLY A 78 14.94 35.82 -18.63
N CYS A 79 14.52 34.62 -19.02
CA CYS A 79 13.39 34.44 -19.95
C CYS A 79 12.07 34.72 -19.23
N THR A 80 11.78 36.00 -18.96
CA THR A 80 10.66 36.45 -18.12
C THR A 80 9.28 36.08 -18.65
N ARG A 81 9.17 35.73 -19.94
CA ARG A 81 7.92 35.29 -20.60
C ARG A 81 7.76 33.77 -20.68
N LEU A 82 8.79 33.00 -20.34
CA LEU A 82 8.74 31.55 -20.37
C LEU A 82 7.73 31.06 -19.34
N GLN A 83 6.71 30.33 -19.81
CA GLN A 83 5.63 29.75 -19.03
C GLN A 83 5.81 28.25 -18.83
N VAL A 84 6.39 27.57 -19.82
CA VAL A 84 6.55 26.11 -19.82
C VAL A 84 7.96 25.73 -20.23
N LEU A 85 8.62 24.90 -19.41
CA LEU A 85 9.92 24.32 -19.72
C LEU A 85 9.89 22.81 -19.50
N TYR A 86 10.01 22.06 -20.59
CA TYR A 86 10.23 20.61 -20.57
C TYR A 86 11.69 20.31 -20.93
N CYS A 87 12.43 19.77 -19.97
CA CYS A 87 13.84 19.39 -20.13
C CYS A 87 14.16 18.05 -19.45
N SER A 88 13.14 17.20 -19.31
CA SER A 88 13.21 15.88 -18.71
C SER A 88 14.04 14.89 -19.54
N TYR A 89 14.47 13.78 -18.93
CA TYR A 89 15.22 12.70 -19.60
C TYR A 89 16.47 13.19 -20.34
N ASN A 90 17.27 14.00 -19.64
CA ASN A 90 18.54 14.52 -20.14
C ASN A 90 19.68 14.09 -19.19
N GLN A 91 20.85 14.70 -19.33
CA GLN A 91 22.02 14.47 -18.48
C GLN A 91 22.40 15.78 -17.73
N LEU A 92 21.41 16.64 -17.45
CA LEU A 92 21.66 17.98 -16.93
C LEU A 92 22.31 17.87 -15.56
N THR A 93 23.51 18.43 -15.42
CA THR A 93 24.16 18.64 -14.13
C THR A 93 23.88 20.04 -13.58
N THR A 94 23.53 20.98 -14.46
CA THR A 94 23.14 22.34 -14.11
C THR A 94 21.91 22.80 -14.89
N LEU A 95 20.95 23.37 -14.19
CA LEU A 95 19.79 24.06 -14.75
C LEU A 95 19.65 25.44 -14.09
N ASN A 96 19.59 26.50 -14.90
CA ASN A 96 19.37 27.85 -14.39
C ASN A 96 18.08 28.44 -14.96
N VAL A 97 17.10 28.66 -14.07
CA VAL A 97 15.78 29.27 -14.35
C VAL A 97 15.58 30.59 -13.61
N ASN A 98 16.65 31.19 -13.07
CA ASN A 98 16.56 32.44 -12.33
C ASN A 98 15.92 33.55 -13.19
N GLY A 99 14.93 34.24 -12.65
CA GLY A 99 14.23 35.32 -13.35
C GLY A 99 13.16 34.85 -14.36
N CYS A 100 12.87 33.56 -14.47
CA CYS A 100 11.71 33.05 -15.21
C CYS A 100 10.43 33.24 -14.39
N THR A 101 10.03 34.50 -14.16
CA THR A 101 8.94 34.87 -13.25
C THR A 101 7.55 34.43 -13.72
N SER A 102 7.38 34.22 -15.03
CA SER A 102 6.12 33.71 -15.62
C SER A 102 6.08 32.19 -15.71
N LEU A 103 7.12 31.48 -15.28
CA LEU A 103 7.19 30.02 -15.40
C LEU A 103 6.11 29.39 -14.52
N GLN A 104 5.23 28.60 -15.14
CA GLN A 104 4.11 27.90 -14.50
C GLN A 104 4.38 26.40 -14.42
N TRP A 105 5.05 25.85 -15.44
CA TRP A 105 5.39 24.44 -15.53
C TRP A 105 6.88 24.26 -15.75
N LEU A 106 7.53 23.52 -14.86
CA LEU A 106 8.91 23.10 -15.00
C LEU A 106 9.01 21.59 -14.82
N ASP A 107 9.34 20.88 -15.89
CA ASP A 107 9.75 19.48 -15.83
C ASP A 107 11.24 19.36 -16.14
N CYS A 108 12.01 19.06 -15.11
CA CYS A 108 13.43 18.72 -15.19
C CYS A 108 13.71 17.34 -14.56
N SER A 109 12.70 16.46 -14.52
CA SER A 109 12.82 15.11 -14.01
C SER A 109 13.84 14.27 -14.79
N ASN A 110 14.31 13.16 -14.22
CA ASN A 110 15.21 12.21 -14.91
C ASN A 110 16.47 12.88 -15.47
N ASN A 111 17.20 13.55 -14.60
CA ASN A 111 18.44 14.28 -14.91
C ASN A 111 19.52 13.95 -13.87
N GLN A 112 20.60 14.75 -13.81
CA GLN A 112 21.70 14.56 -12.86
C GLN A 112 21.95 15.82 -12.02
N LEU A 113 20.91 16.62 -11.79
CA LEU A 113 21.01 17.88 -11.04
C LEU A 113 21.36 17.58 -9.60
N THR A 114 22.34 18.31 -9.05
CA THR A 114 22.71 18.25 -7.63
C THR A 114 22.06 19.36 -6.81
N THR A 115 21.67 20.45 -7.46
CA THR A 115 20.95 21.56 -6.86
C THR A 115 19.93 22.13 -7.84
N LEU A 116 18.80 22.63 -7.34
CA LEU A 116 17.84 23.40 -8.11
C LEU A 116 17.38 24.60 -7.29
N ASN A 117 17.51 25.80 -7.87
CA ASN A 117 16.93 27.01 -7.31
C ASN A 117 15.79 27.49 -8.22
N ALA A 118 14.56 27.37 -7.71
CA ALA A 118 13.34 27.83 -8.36
C ALA A 118 12.68 28.99 -7.58
N SER A 119 13.33 29.53 -6.54
CA SER A 119 12.75 30.58 -5.68
C SER A 119 12.30 31.84 -6.43
N GLY A 120 12.91 32.15 -7.58
CA GLY A 120 12.52 33.27 -8.45
C GLY A 120 11.32 32.99 -9.37
N CYS A 121 10.83 31.74 -9.45
CA CYS A 121 9.71 31.33 -10.29
C CYS A 121 8.39 31.46 -9.51
N THR A 122 7.97 32.70 -9.23
CA THR A 122 6.81 33.00 -8.36
C THR A 122 5.46 32.54 -8.92
N SER A 123 5.36 32.35 -10.24
CA SER A 123 4.16 31.85 -10.92
C SER A 123 4.12 30.32 -11.05
N LEU A 124 5.14 29.62 -10.53
CA LEU A 124 5.31 28.18 -10.71
C LEU A 124 4.18 27.44 -10.00
N GLN A 125 3.49 26.57 -10.75
CA GLN A 125 2.36 25.77 -10.29
C GLN A 125 2.71 24.29 -10.27
N TRP A 126 3.49 23.81 -11.24
CA TRP A 126 3.96 22.43 -11.34
C TRP A 126 5.47 22.39 -11.43
N LEU A 127 6.10 21.66 -10.49
CA LEU A 127 7.53 21.41 -10.49
C LEU A 127 7.81 19.92 -10.39
N TYR A 128 8.31 19.33 -11.49
CA TYR A 128 8.78 17.95 -11.54
C TYR A 128 10.31 17.96 -11.61
N CYS A 129 10.92 17.55 -10.51
CA CYS A 129 12.38 17.47 -10.35
C CYS A 129 12.79 16.13 -9.72
N ASP A 130 11.91 15.14 -9.81
CA ASP A 130 12.15 13.77 -9.36
C ASP A 130 13.23 13.07 -10.20
N ASN A 131 13.77 11.98 -9.66
CA ASN A 131 14.81 11.17 -10.33
C ASN A 131 16.03 12.01 -10.74
N ASN A 132 16.58 12.74 -9.77
CA ASN A 132 17.79 13.55 -9.91
C ASN A 132 18.80 13.15 -8.81
N LYS A 133 19.81 14.00 -8.57
CA LYS A 133 20.78 13.83 -7.48
C LYS A 133 20.70 15.02 -6.52
N LEU A 134 19.53 15.65 -6.38
CA LEU A 134 19.38 16.90 -5.65
C LEU A 134 19.72 16.69 -4.18
N ILE A 135 20.69 17.44 -3.70
CA ILE A 135 21.04 17.57 -2.28
C ILE A 135 20.33 18.81 -1.70
N SER A 136 20.04 19.81 -2.54
CA SER A 136 19.32 21.03 -2.17
C SER A 136 18.30 21.42 -3.23
N LEU A 137 17.11 21.80 -2.76
CA LEU A 137 16.02 22.35 -3.55
C LEU A 137 15.49 23.61 -2.87
N ASP A 138 15.50 24.74 -3.58
CA ASP A 138 14.93 26.00 -3.09
C ASP A 138 13.67 26.35 -3.88
N VAL A 139 12.52 26.26 -3.19
CA VAL A 139 11.18 26.63 -3.68
C VAL A 139 10.56 27.73 -2.82
N SER A 140 11.36 28.44 -2.01
CA SER A 140 10.87 29.37 -0.99
C SER A 140 10.00 30.51 -1.52
N GLY A 141 10.19 30.93 -2.76
CA GLY A 141 9.39 31.95 -3.44
C GLY A 141 8.25 31.41 -4.33
N CYS A 142 8.06 30.10 -4.41
CA CYS A 142 7.04 29.47 -5.24
C CYS A 142 5.67 29.43 -4.53
N THR A 143 5.07 30.59 -4.26
CA THR A 143 3.79 30.71 -3.52
C THR A 143 2.58 30.14 -4.27
N SER A 144 2.69 30.07 -5.61
CA SER A 144 1.64 29.52 -6.49
C SER A 144 1.75 28.00 -6.69
N LEU A 145 2.74 27.36 -6.07
CA LEU A 145 3.04 25.94 -6.32
C LEU A 145 1.90 25.05 -5.83
N GLN A 146 1.36 24.24 -6.73
CA GLN A 146 0.25 23.31 -6.48
C GLN A 146 0.75 21.88 -6.38
N GLU A 147 1.72 21.51 -7.22
CA GLU A 147 2.31 20.18 -7.24
C GLU A 147 3.84 20.23 -7.23
N LEU A 148 4.43 19.50 -6.30
CA LEU A 148 5.87 19.32 -6.19
C LEU A 148 6.21 17.83 -6.16
N TYR A 149 6.90 17.37 -7.20
CA TYR A 149 7.52 16.05 -7.25
C TYR A 149 9.04 16.23 -7.15
N CYS A 150 9.59 15.83 -6.01
CA CYS A 150 11.02 15.87 -5.70
C CYS A 150 11.53 14.53 -5.16
N ASN A 151 10.77 13.45 -5.39
CA ASN A 151 11.12 12.11 -4.98
C ASN A 151 12.33 11.54 -5.74
N ASN A 152 12.95 10.50 -5.19
CA ASN A 152 14.16 9.87 -5.74
C ASN A 152 15.29 10.89 -5.94
N ASN A 153 15.64 11.55 -4.83
CA ASN A 153 16.74 12.51 -4.75
C ASN A 153 17.59 12.22 -3.49
N GLN A 154 18.46 13.15 -3.10
CA GLN A 154 19.35 13.03 -1.95
C GLN A 154 19.13 14.18 -0.95
N LEU A 155 17.90 14.71 -0.89
CA LEU A 155 17.55 15.84 -0.03
C LEU A 155 17.65 15.43 1.44
N THR A 156 18.39 16.19 2.22
CA THR A 156 18.47 16.04 3.69
C THR A 156 17.51 16.97 4.41
N THR A 157 17.10 18.06 3.75
CA THR A 157 16.10 19.02 4.21
C THR A 157 15.22 19.47 3.05
N LEU A 158 13.97 19.81 3.33
CA LEU A 158 13.05 20.42 2.37
C LEU A 158 12.21 21.49 3.07
N ASN A 159 12.24 22.72 2.54
CA ASN A 159 11.45 23.82 3.06
C ASN A 159 10.30 24.17 2.10
N VAL A 160 9.06 23.92 2.53
CA VAL A 160 7.83 24.21 1.79
C VAL A 160 6.93 25.22 2.49
N ASN A 161 7.39 25.91 3.54
CA ASN A 161 6.54 26.78 4.36
C ASN A 161 5.87 27.93 3.58
N GLY A 162 6.45 28.38 2.46
CA GLY A 162 5.88 29.41 1.58
C GLY A 162 4.90 28.88 0.52
N CYS A 163 4.82 27.56 0.33
CA CYS A 163 3.99 26.93 -0.70
C CYS A 163 2.56 26.71 -0.18
N THR A 164 1.84 27.79 0.13
CA THR A 164 0.49 27.74 0.74
C THR A 164 -0.58 27.16 -0.20
N SER A 165 -0.33 27.21 -1.51
CA SER A 165 -1.21 26.65 -2.56
C SER A 165 -0.96 25.16 -2.82
N LEU A 166 0.01 24.54 -2.14
CA LEU A 166 0.46 23.18 -2.41
C LEU A 166 -0.63 22.17 -2.06
N GLN A 167 -1.03 21.38 -3.05
CA GLN A 167 -2.06 20.33 -2.95
C GLN A 167 -1.43 18.94 -3.00
N TRP A 168 -0.32 18.79 -3.71
CA TRP A 168 0.41 17.53 -3.85
C TRP A 168 1.90 17.73 -3.54
N LEU A 169 2.41 16.95 -2.58
CA LEU A 169 3.83 16.88 -2.26
C LEU A 169 4.29 15.42 -2.29
N ASP A 170 5.16 15.09 -3.24
CA ASP A 170 5.94 13.86 -3.22
C ASP A 170 7.42 14.18 -2.97
N CYS A 171 7.86 13.91 -1.76
CA CYS A 171 9.25 13.98 -1.32
C CYS A 171 9.77 12.61 -0.85
N SER A 172 9.15 11.52 -1.33
CA SER A 172 9.56 10.16 -0.98
C SER A 172 10.96 9.81 -1.49
N ASN A 173 11.57 8.75 -0.97
CA ASN A 173 12.89 8.27 -1.41
C ASN A 173 13.96 9.38 -1.39
N ASN A 174 14.13 10.00 -0.23
CA ASN A 174 15.12 11.03 0.06
C ASN A 174 15.82 10.67 1.39
N GLN A 175 16.57 11.62 1.94
CA GLN A 175 17.30 11.46 3.21
C GLN A 175 16.80 12.46 4.26
N LEU A 176 15.52 12.85 4.18
CA LEU A 176 14.95 13.86 5.08
C LEU A 176 14.90 13.32 6.51
N THR A 177 15.47 14.08 7.44
CA THR A 177 15.38 13.80 8.89
C THR A 177 14.23 14.54 9.56
N THR A 178 13.78 15.64 8.94
CA THR A 178 12.63 16.44 9.34
C THR A 178 11.86 16.90 8.11
N LEU A 179 10.55 17.10 8.27
CA LEU A 179 9.69 17.71 7.27
C LEU A 179 8.68 18.61 7.96
N ASN A 180 8.68 19.89 7.61
CA ASN A 180 7.66 20.83 8.04
C ASN A 180 6.77 21.23 6.86
N ALA A 181 5.58 20.67 6.81
CA ALA A 181 4.54 20.99 5.83
C ALA A 181 3.34 21.70 6.47
N SER A 182 3.44 22.15 7.72
CA SER A 182 2.30 22.70 8.48
C SER A 182 1.69 23.97 7.86
N GLY A 183 2.47 24.73 7.07
CA GLY A 183 1.98 25.89 6.30
C GLY A 183 1.22 25.52 5.02
N CYS A 184 1.28 24.28 4.57
CA CYS A 184 0.61 23.80 3.35
C CYS A 184 -0.84 23.37 3.65
N THR A 185 -1.69 24.28 4.13
CA THR A 185 -3.06 23.93 4.58
C THR A 185 -3.98 23.42 3.46
N SER A 186 -3.61 23.67 2.20
CA SER A 186 -4.30 23.16 1.00
C SER A 186 -3.90 21.73 0.63
N LEU A 187 -2.94 21.13 1.34
CA LEU A 187 -2.35 19.84 0.98
C LEU A 187 -3.38 18.72 1.07
N GLN A 188 -3.55 18.00 -0.03
CA GLN A 188 -4.48 16.87 -0.17
C GLN A 188 -3.73 15.54 -0.18
N VAL A 189 -2.51 15.53 -0.72
CA VAL A 189 -1.66 14.33 -0.80
C VAL A 189 -0.25 14.64 -0.32
N LEU A 190 0.22 13.84 0.63
CA LEU A 190 1.58 13.90 1.13
C LEU A 190 2.22 12.51 1.06
N TYR A 191 3.25 12.38 0.24
CA TYR A 191 4.14 11.23 0.21
C TYR A 191 5.51 11.62 0.72
N CYS A 192 5.90 11.04 1.85
CA CYS A 192 7.20 11.23 2.49
C CYS A 192 7.83 9.91 2.91
N TYR A 193 7.39 8.80 2.31
CA TYR A 193 7.88 7.45 2.59
C TYR A 193 9.33 7.24 2.12
N TYR A 194 10.03 6.26 2.69
CA TYR A 194 11.48 6.05 2.46
C TYR A 194 12.31 7.32 2.71
N ASN A 195 12.22 7.83 3.93
CA ASN A 195 13.06 8.90 4.45
C ASN A 195 13.62 8.48 5.83
N GLN A 196 14.17 9.43 6.58
CA GLN A 196 14.73 9.21 7.91
C GLN A 196 13.98 10.05 8.96
N LEU A 197 12.69 10.32 8.73
CA LEU A 197 11.89 11.18 9.59
C LEU A 197 11.71 10.53 10.97
N THR A 198 12.04 11.26 12.02
CA THR A 198 11.83 10.82 13.42
C THR A 198 10.53 11.35 14.02
N ALA A 199 10.02 12.44 13.46
CA ALA A 199 8.73 13.03 13.76
C ALA A 199 8.11 13.63 12.50
N LEU A 200 6.78 13.66 12.45
CA LEU A 200 6.02 14.29 11.39
C LEU A 200 4.83 15.02 12.00
N ASN A 201 4.78 16.34 11.80
CA ASN A 201 3.64 17.13 12.22
C ASN A 201 2.65 17.32 11.06
N VAL A 202 1.48 16.71 11.18
CA VAL A 202 0.35 16.89 10.24
C VAL A 202 -0.81 17.68 10.86
N SER A 203 -0.59 18.29 12.03
CA SER A 203 -1.60 19.16 12.66
C SER A 203 -1.96 20.31 11.72
N GLY A 204 -3.25 20.55 11.50
CA GLY A 204 -3.73 21.63 10.64
C GLY A 204 -3.85 21.27 9.15
N LEU A 205 -3.40 20.09 8.72
CA LEU A 205 -3.62 19.59 7.36
C LEU A 205 -5.04 19.01 7.20
N THR A 206 -6.06 19.85 7.40
CA THR A 206 -7.48 19.45 7.40
C THR A 206 -7.99 18.99 6.03
N SER A 207 -7.34 19.44 4.96
CA SER A 207 -7.64 19.04 3.57
C SER A 207 -6.96 17.74 3.15
N LEU A 208 -6.09 17.16 4.00
CA LEU A 208 -5.29 15.99 3.66
C LEU A 208 -6.20 14.77 3.49
N GLN A 209 -6.16 14.17 2.30
CA GLN A 209 -6.95 12.99 1.92
C GLN A 209 -6.10 11.72 1.91
N LYS A 210 -4.81 11.84 1.58
CA LYS A 210 -3.86 10.72 1.58
C LYS A 210 -2.54 11.11 2.22
N LEU A 211 -2.10 10.29 3.16
CA LEU A 211 -0.80 10.39 3.80
C LEU A 211 -0.07 9.05 3.66
N ASP A 212 1.12 9.09 3.07
CA ASP A 212 2.09 7.98 3.13
C ASP A 212 3.39 8.45 3.78
N CYS A 213 3.61 7.95 4.99
CA CYS A 213 4.81 8.18 5.80
C CYS A 213 5.52 6.86 6.15
N SER A 214 5.28 5.82 5.37
CA SER A 214 5.86 4.48 5.56
C SER A 214 7.39 4.50 5.48
N ASN A 215 8.05 3.51 6.07
CA ASN A 215 9.51 3.34 5.98
C ASN A 215 10.26 4.62 6.42
N ASN A 216 9.98 5.05 7.64
CA ASN A 216 10.64 6.15 8.34
C ASN A 216 11.05 5.67 9.75
N GLN A 217 11.39 6.59 10.64
CA GLN A 217 11.77 6.31 12.02
C GLN A 217 10.81 6.98 13.01
N LEU A 218 9.54 7.15 12.62
CA LEU A 218 8.54 7.84 13.44
C LEU A 218 8.26 7.03 14.70
N THR A 219 8.29 7.69 15.85
CA THR A 219 7.96 7.09 17.16
C THR A 219 6.51 7.35 17.59
N ALA A 220 5.91 8.43 17.09
CA ALA A 220 4.51 8.74 17.27
C ALA A 220 3.95 9.47 16.04
N LEU A 221 2.65 9.30 15.81
CA LEU A 221 1.92 10.04 14.78
C LEU A 221 0.55 10.48 15.32
N ASN A 222 0.30 11.78 15.30
CA ASN A 222 -1.02 12.34 15.61
C ASN A 222 -1.64 12.92 14.33
N ALA A 223 -2.59 12.16 13.75
CA ALA A 223 -3.35 12.53 12.57
C ALA A 223 -4.79 12.95 12.92
N SER A 224 -5.16 13.05 14.20
CA SER A 224 -6.55 13.31 14.61
C SER A 224 -7.18 14.60 14.06
N GLY A 225 -6.36 15.59 13.66
CA GLY A 225 -6.84 16.81 13.00
C GLY A 225 -7.09 16.68 11.49
N CYS A 226 -6.69 15.59 10.85
CA CYS A 226 -6.85 15.36 9.41
C CYS A 226 -8.23 14.76 9.11
N THR A 227 -9.30 15.53 9.32
CA THR A 227 -10.69 15.05 9.23
C THR A 227 -11.11 14.56 7.84
N SER A 228 -10.42 15.04 6.78
CA SER A 228 -10.65 14.61 5.39
C SER A 228 -9.85 13.36 4.99
N LEU A 229 -9.00 12.82 5.88
CA LEU A 229 -8.08 11.74 5.58
C LEU A 229 -8.86 10.46 5.26
N ARG A 230 -8.60 9.89 4.08
CA ARG A 230 -9.24 8.67 3.58
C ARG A 230 -8.27 7.49 3.58
N LEU A 231 -7.00 7.74 3.31
CA LEU A 231 -5.95 6.73 3.24
C LEU A 231 -4.76 7.14 4.11
N LEU A 232 -4.43 6.31 5.10
CA LEU A 232 -3.25 6.48 5.94
C LEU A 232 -2.34 5.25 5.84
N TYR A 233 -1.14 5.48 5.30
CA TYR A 233 -0.04 4.51 5.29
C TYR A 233 1.04 5.00 6.25
N CYS A 234 1.28 4.22 7.30
CA CYS A 234 2.39 4.41 8.24
C CYS A 234 3.14 3.11 8.62
N PRO A 235 3.16 2.02 7.82
CA PRO A 235 3.93 0.83 8.17
C PRO A 235 5.45 1.05 8.19
N ASN A 236 6.15 0.10 8.80
CA ASN A 236 7.63 0.09 8.89
C ASN A 236 8.16 1.39 9.50
N ASN A 237 7.63 1.73 10.67
CA ASN A 237 8.11 2.82 11.52
C ASN A 237 8.44 2.24 12.91
N GLN A 238 8.64 3.11 13.90
CA GLN A 238 8.86 2.74 15.30
C GLN A 238 7.69 3.24 16.16
N LEU A 239 6.47 3.31 15.60
CA LEU A 239 5.34 3.94 16.26
C LEU A 239 4.96 3.18 17.51
N THR A 240 5.06 3.84 18.66
CA THR A 240 4.49 3.36 19.94
C THR A 240 3.10 3.96 20.18
N ALA A 241 2.77 5.07 19.50
CA ALA A 241 1.48 5.73 19.56
C ALA A 241 1.01 6.21 18.18
N LEU A 242 -0.23 5.88 17.85
CA LEU A 242 -0.93 6.37 16.66
C LEU A 242 -2.30 6.91 17.06
N ASN A 243 -2.54 8.20 16.83
CA ASN A 243 -3.84 8.82 17.03
C ASN A 243 -4.48 9.20 15.69
N ALA A 244 -5.49 8.44 15.26
CA ALA A 244 -6.30 8.71 14.07
C ALA A 244 -7.80 8.85 14.41
N SER A 245 -8.14 9.10 15.69
CA SER A 245 -9.55 9.05 16.15
C SER A 245 -10.44 10.13 15.53
N GLY A 246 -9.87 11.25 15.11
CA GLY A 246 -10.60 12.34 14.42
C GLY A 246 -10.68 12.18 12.90
N CYS A 247 -10.06 11.14 12.32
CA CYS A 247 -10.11 10.87 10.89
C CYS A 247 -11.42 10.17 10.51
N THR A 248 -12.57 10.83 10.68
CA THR A 248 -13.89 10.21 10.50
C THR A 248 -14.18 9.75 9.07
N SER A 249 -13.47 10.31 8.08
CA SER A 249 -13.53 9.90 6.66
C SER A 249 -12.59 8.74 6.31
N LEU A 250 -11.84 8.18 7.28
CA LEU A 250 -10.80 7.20 7.02
C LEU A 250 -11.40 5.89 6.49
N GLN A 251 -10.93 5.48 5.31
CA GLN A 251 -11.38 4.27 4.62
C GLN A 251 -10.35 3.14 4.75
N LYS A 252 -9.07 3.48 4.72
CA LYS A 252 -7.98 2.51 4.81
C LYS A 252 -6.90 2.98 5.77
N LEU A 253 -6.57 2.11 6.73
CA LEU A 253 -5.48 2.29 7.67
C LEU A 253 -4.50 1.14 7.56
N TYR A 254 -3.26 1.45 7.19
CA TYR A 254 -2.13 0.53 7.22
C TYR A 254 -1.10 1.03 8.24
N CYS A 255 -0.93 0.29 9.33
CA CYS A 255 -0.03 0.61 10.44
C CYS A 255 0.79 -0.61 10.90
N PHE A 256 0.90 -1.63 10.05
CA PHE A 256 1.64 -2.85 10.34
C PHE A 256 3.15 -2.62 10.49
N ASN A 257 3.87 -3.56 11.12
CA ASN A 257 5.32 -3.45 11.38
C ASN A 257 5.67 -2.17 12.15
N ASN A 258 5.10 -2.04 13.34
CA ASN A 258 5.33 -0.95 14.28
C ASN A 258 5.46 -1.52 15.71
N GLN A 259 5.43 -0.66 16.73
CA GLN A 259 5.55 -1.03 18.14
C GLN A 259 4.31 -0.61 18.93
N LEU A 260 3.14 -0.57 18.27
CA LEU A 260 1.89 -0.10 18.89
C LEU A 260 1.45 -1.09 19.97
N THR A 261 1.19 -0.59 21.17
CA THR A 261 0.61 -1.36 22.28
C THR A 261 -0.91 -1.17 22.40
N SER A 262 -1.43 -0.10 21.82
CA SER A 262 -2.86 0.20 21.70
C SER A 262 -3.16 0.89 20.37
N LEU A 263 -4.39 0.72 19.90
CA LEU A 263 -4.88 1.35 18.69
C LEU A 263 -6.37 1.71 18.84
N ALA A 264 -6.67 3.01 18.83
CA ALA A 264 -8.03 3.51 18.95
C ALA A 264 -8.65 3.73 17.56
N VAL A 265 -9.46 2.77 17.12
CA VAL A 265 -10.18 2.80 15.83
C VAL A 265 -11.69 2.61 15.95
N SER A 266 -12.19 2.39 17.17
CA SER A 266 -13.62 2.21 17.44
C SER A 266 -14.42 3.41 16.94
N GLY A 267 -15.53 3.15 16.24
CA GLY A 267 -16.41 4.20 15.72
C GLY A 267 -15.94 4.88 14.44
N LEU A 268 -14.82 4.45 13.82
CA LEU A 268 -14.46 4.88 12.46
C LEU A 268 -15.39 4.19 11.45
N THR A 269 -16.62 4.69 11.33
CA THR A 269 -17.71 4.05 10.57
C THR A 269 -17.42 3.90 9.09
N SER A 270 -16.53 4.74 8.53
CA SER A 270 -16.11 4.66 7.11
C SER A 270 -14.95 3.70 6.86
N LEU A 271 -14.32 3.14 7.91
CA LEU A 271 -13.16 2.28 7.79
C LEU A 271 -13.56 0.95 7.13
N GLN A 272 -12.92 0.65 5.99
CA GLN A 272 -13.16 -0.55 5.19
C GLN A 272 -12.01 -1.55 5.29
N TRP A 273 -10.80 -1.06 5.48
CA TRP A 273 -9.59 -1.85 5.56
C TRP A 273 -8.75 -1.43 6.76
N LEU A 274 -8.45 -2.37 7.65
CA LEU A 274 -7.51 -2.19 8.74
C LEU A 274 -6.42 -3.25 8.68
N ASP A 275 -5.18 -2.80 8.55
CA ASP A 275 -4.00 -3.64 8.72
C ASP A 275 -3.13 -3.08 9.85
N CYS A 276 -3.12 -3.82 10.96
CA CYS A 276 -2.35 -3.54 12.17
C CYS A 276 -1.46 -4.73 12.57
N ALA A 277 -1.12 -5.60 11.60
CA ALA A 277 -0.29 -6.76 11.82
C ALA A 277 1.11 -6.41 12.34
N ASN A 278 1.79 -7.37 12.98
CA ASN A 278 3.17 -7.19 13.45
C ASN A 278 3.35 -5.94 14.33
N ASN A 279 2.57 -5.90 15.42
CA ASN A 279 2.63 -4.86 16.46
C ASN A 279 2.68 -5.55 17.83
N GLN A 280 2.46 -4.79 18.91
CA GLN A 280 2.47 -5.28 20.28
C GLN A 280 1.10 -5.08 20.95
N LEU A 281 0.02 -5.10 20.16
CA LEU A 281 -1.33 -4.86 20.66
C LEU A 281 -1.75 -6.00 21.59
N THR A 282 -2.21 -5.65 22.79
CA THR A 282 -2.76 -6.63 23.77
C THR A 282 -4.28 -6.75 23.67
N THR A 283 -4.93 -5.69 23.19
CA THR A 283 -6.36 -5.67 22.92
C THR A 283 -6.62 -4.91 21.62
N LEU A 284 -7.68 -5.29 20.91
CA LEU A 284 -8.16 -4.54 19.75
C LEU A 284 -9.68 -4.48 19.78
N ASN A 285 -10.20 -3.26 19.70
CA ASN A 285 -11.64 -3.00 19.64
C ASN A 285 -11.97 -2.27 18.34
N VAL A 286 -12.65 -2.98 17.42
CA VAL A 286 -13.14 -2.43 16.15
C VAL A 286 -14.67 -2.27 16.17
N ASN A 287 -15.28 -2.27 17.35
CA ASN A 287 -16.72 -2.05 17.50
C ASN A 287 -17.15 -0.73 16.85
N GLY A 288 -18.26 -0.79 16.11
CA GLY A 288 -18.80 0.36 15.39
C GLY A 288 -18.13 0.65 14.04
N CYS A 289 -17.08 -0.09 13.65
CA CYS A 289 -16.53 -0.04 12.29
C CYS A 289 -17.45 -0.80 11.31
N THR A 290 -18.66 -0.30 11.09
CA THR A 290 -19.74 -0.99 10.36
C THR A 290 -19.42 -1.22 8.88
N SER A 291 -18.55 -0.41 8.28
CA SER A 291 -18.07 -0.58 6.90
C SER A 291 -16.85 -1.49 6.76
N LEU A 292 -16.30 -2.01 7.87
CA LEU A 292 -15.06 -2.79 7.86
C LEU A 292 -15.27 -4.10 7.10
N GLN A 293 -14.49 -4.31 6.04
CA GLN A 293 -14.56 -5.49 5.19
C GLN A 293 -13.36 -6.42 5.42
N VAL A 294 -12.21 -5.84 5.77
CA VAL A 294 -10.95 -6.58 5.90
C VAL A 294 -10.21 -6.14 7.14
N LEU A 295 -9.87 -7.11 7.99
CA LEU A 295 -9.08 -6.92 9.19
C LEU A 295 -7.89 -7.87 9.23
N TYR A 296 -6.68 -7.29 9.19
CA TYR A 296 -5.42 -7.96 9.52
C TYR A 296 -4.92 -7.46 10.88
N CYS A 297 -4.83 -8.38 11.84
CA CYS A 297 -4.33 -8.13 13.19
C CYS A 297 -3.43 -9.27 13.71
N ASN A 298 -2.85 -10.05 12.78
CA ASN A 298 -1.92 -11.13 13.09
C ASN A 298 -0.60 -10.65 13.70
N ASN A 299 0.14 -11.57 14.31
CA ASN A 299 1.44 -11.29 14.92
C ASN A 299 1.37 -10.11 15.91
N ASN A 300 0.44 -10.21 16.85
CA ASN A 300 0.28 -9.28 17.95
C ASN A 300 0.29 -10.08 19.27
N GLN A 301 -0.08 -9.44 20.38
CA GLN A 301 -0.20 -10.07 21.69
C GLN A 301 -1.66 -10.07 22.15
N LEU A 302 -2.61 -10.12 21.21
CA LEU A 302 -4.03 -9.94 21.51
C LEU A 302 -4.53 -11.05 22.43
N THR A 303 -4.99 -10.69 23.61
CA THR A 303 -5.75 -11.58 24.51
C THR A 303 -7.25 -11.44 24.29
N THR A 304 -7.69 -10.29 23.77
CA THR A 304 -9.08 -10.01 23.43
C THR A 304 -9.19 -9.26 22.10
N LEU A 305 -10.14 -9.67 21.28
CA LEU A 305 -10.49 -9.02 20.03
C LEU A 305 -12.00 -8.83 19.96
N ASN A 306 -12.45 -7.57 19.89
CA ASN A 306 -13.87 -7.23 19.78
C ASN A 306 -14.23 -6.82 18.34
N VAL A 307 -14.91 -7.71 17.62
CA VAL A 307 -15.41 -7.49 16.24
C VAL A 307 -16.92 -7.25 16.20
N ASN A 308 -17.57 -7.01 17.34
CA ASN A 308 -19.01 -6.80 17.38
C ASN A 308 -19.43 -5.59 16.54
N GLY A 309 -20.48 -5.74 15.73
CA GLY A 309 -20.99 -4.69 14.85
C GLY A 309 -20.24 -4.53 13.52
N CYS A 310 -19.19 -5.32 13.26
CA CYS A 310 -18.54 -5.38 11.95
C CYS A 310 -19.33 -6.27 10.97
N THR A 311 -20.57 -5.88 10.66
CA THR A 311 -21.50 -6.69 9.84
C THR A 311 -21.08 -6.83 8.38
N SER A 312 -20.22 -5.94 7.89
CA SER A 312 -19.65 -5.96 6.54
C SER A 312 -18.35 -6.76 6.43
N LEU A 313 -17.85 -7.31 7.54
CA LEU A 313 -16.55 -7.98 7.59
C LEU A 313 -16.58 -9.25 6.73
N ARG A 314 -15.67 -9.34 5.76
CA ARG A 314 -15.53 -10.47 4.83
C ARG A 314 -14.31 -11.33 5.14
N LEU A 315 -13.22 -10.68 5.58
CA LEU A 315 -12.00 -11.37 5.97
C LEU A 315 -11.55 -10.91 7.37
N LEU A 316 -11.45 -11.88 8.27
CA LEU A 316 -10.82 -11.74 9.56
C LEU A 316 -9.54 -12.59 9.60
N TYR A 317 -8.38 -11.93 9.66
CA TYR A 317 -7.08 -12.56 9.75
C TYR A 317 -6.40 -12.15 11.06
N CYS A 318 -6.51 -13.00 12.08
CA CYS A 318 -5.96 -12.80 13.43
C CYS A 318 -5.00 -13.90 13.94
N PRO A 319 -4.26 -14.65 13.09
CA PRO A 319 -3.37 -15.69 13.60
C PRO A 319 -2.18 -15.14 14.39
N ASN A 320 -1.49 -16.03 15.12
CA ASN A 320 -0.30 -15.70 15.90
C ASN A 320 -0.61 -14.59 16.93
N ASN A 321 -1.53 -14.91 17.83
CA ASN A 321 -1.98 -14.06 18.94
C ASN A 321 -2.15 -14.93 20.21
N GLN A 322 -2.78 -14.38 21.26
CA GLN A 322 -3.01 -15.07 22.53
C GLN A 322 -4.51 -15.14 22.87
N LEU A 323 -5.38 -15.17 21.84
CA LEU A 323 -6.82 -15.17 22.02
C LEU A 323 -7.27 -16.46 22.69
N THR A 324 -8.04 -16.34 23.77
CA THR A 324 -8.66 -17.49 24.47
C THR A 324 -10.13 -17.72 24.06
N ALA A 325 -10.77 -16.66 23.56
CA ALA A 325 -12.10 -16.69 22.99
C ALA A 325 -12.17 -15.74 21.79
N LEU A 326 -13.03 -16.07 20.83
CA LEU A 326 -13.34 -15.23 19.68
C LEU A 326 -14.82 -15.35 19.36
N ASP A 327 -15.55 -14.25 19.54
CA ASP A 327 -16.94 -14.15 19.09
C ASP A 327 -17.00 -13.35 17.78
N ALA A 328 -17.26 -14.07 16.69
CA ALA A 328 -17.48 -13.49 15.36
C ALA A 328 -18.93 -13.69 14.87
N SER A 329 -19.85 -14.08 15.76
CA SER A 329 -21.23 -14.43 15.39
C SER A 329 -22.01 -13.27 14.73
N GLY A 330 -21.68 -12.03 15.09
CA GLY A 330 -22.25 -10.82 14.49
C GLY A 330 -21.69 -10.46 13.11
N CYS A 331 -20.63 -11.12 12.64
CA CYS A 331 -19.99 -10.85 11.34
C CYS A 331 -20.66 -11.68 10.22
N THR A 332 -21.95 -11.47 9.95
CA THR A 332 -22.75 -12.33 9.05
C THR A 332 -22.30 -12.34 7.58
N SER A 333 -21.48 -11.37 7.16
CA SER A 333 -20.87 -11.31 5.82
C SER A 333 -19.52 -12.02 5.73
N LEU A 334 -19.06 -12.66 6.81
CA LEU A 334 -17.72 -13.25 6.88
C LEU A 334 -17.60 -14.42 5.91
N GLN A 335 -16.59 -14.33 5.04
CA GLN A 335 -16.25 -15.35 4.05
C GLN A 335 -15.00 -16.13 4.46
N LYS A 336 -14.05 -15.47 5.14
CA LYS A 336 -12.78 -16.07 5.54
C LYS A 336 -12.47 -15.74 6.98
N LEU A 337 -12.26 -16.78 7.78
CA LEU A 337 -11.87 -16.69 9.18
C LEU A 337 -10.55 -17.44 9.41
N TYR A 338 -9.49 -16.69 9.65
CA TYR A 338 -8.16 -17.22 9.93
C TYR A 338 -7.75 -16.81 11.34
N CYS A 339 -7.81 -17.76 12.27
CA CYS A 339 -7.57 -17.58 13.71
C CYS A 339 -6.61 -18.63 14.28
N TYR A 340 -5.81 -19.25 13.42
CA TYR A 340 -4.83 -20.26 13.78
C TYR A 340 -3.69 -19.70 14.64
N ASP A 341 -2.90 -20.55 15.30
CA ASP A 341 -1.83 -20.14 16.23
C ASP A 341 -2.35 -19.17 17.33
N ASN A 342 -3.37 -19.62 18.07
CA ASN A 342 -3.98 -18.91 19.19
C ASN A 342 -4.18 -19.89 20.38
N ARG A 343 -4.98 -19.50 21.38
CA ARG A 343 -5.29 -20.32 22.56
C ARG A 343 -6.80 -20.53 22.72
N LEU A 344 -7.55 -20.54 21.61
CA LEU A 344 -9.00 -20.66 21.63
C LEU A 344 -9.42 -22.02 22.19
N THR A 345 -10.36 -22.03 23.15
CA THR A 345 -10.87 -23.29 23.73
C THR A 345 -12.18 -23.75 23.10
N ALA A 346 -12.93 -22.83 22.52
CA ALA A 346 -14.15 -23.08 21.77
C ALA A 346 -14.28 -22.06 20.62
N LEU A 347 -14.92 -22.48 19.53
CA LEU A 347 -15.24 -21.59 18.41
C LEU A 347 -16.60 -21.95 17.84
N ASN A 348 -17.49 -20.95 17.77
CA ASN A 348 -18.82 -21.11 17.19
C ASN A 348 -18.95 -20.29 15.90
N ALA A 349 -19.11 -20.98 14.78
CA ALA A 349 -19.33 -20.43 13.46
C ALA A 349 -20.73 -20.72 12.91
N SER A 350 -21.63 -21.35 13.67
CA SER A 350 -22.89 -21.95 13.19
C SER A 350 -24.01 -20.99 12.74
N GLY A 351 -23.67 -19.73 12.46
CA GLY A 351 -24.54 -18.71 11.85
C GLY A 351 -23.88 -17.98 10.68
N LEU A 352 -22.62 -18.30 10.39
CA LEU A 352 -21.81 -17.66 9.35
C LEU A 352 -22.06 -18.36 8.00
N VAL A 353 -23.29 -18.22 7.48
CA VAL A 353 -23.76 -18.96 6.30
C VAL A 353 -22.96 -18.67 5.02
N ASN A 354 -22.26 -17.53 4.96
CA ASN A 354 -21.40 -17.11 3.86
C ASN A 354 -19.93 -17.53 4.04
N LEU A 355 -19.58 -18.21 5.15
CA LEU A 355 -18.20 -18.60 5.44
C LEU A 355 -17.74 -19.69 4.47
N GLU A 356 -16.69 -19.40 3.70
CA GLU A 356 -16.12 -20.25 2.66
C GLU A 356 -14.85 -20.98 3.15
N ASP A 357 -14.07 -20.34 4.01
CA ASP A 357 -12.81 -20.86 4.52
C ASP A 357 -12.64 -20.52 6.00
N ILE A 358 -12.36 -21.55 6.80
CA ILE A 358 -12.00 -21.41 8.21
C ILE A 358 -10.69 -22.15 8.47
N ASP A 359 -9.73 -21.41 9.01
CA ASP A 359 -8.47 -21.97 9.52
C ASP A 359 -8.32 -21.60 11.00
N CYS A 360 -8.53 -22.61 11.84
CA CYS A 360 -8.39 -22.56 13.29
C CYS A 360 -7.35 -23.59 13.77
N TYR A 361 -6.40 -23.92 12.89
CA TYR A 361 -5.24 -24.75 13.18
C TYR A 361 -4.48 -24.27 14.44
N GLU A 362 -3.87 -25.20 15.17
CA GLU A 362 -2.97 -24.89 16.29
C GLU A 362 -3.61 -23.94 17.32
N ASN A 363 -4.64 -24.49 17.98
CA ASN A 363 -5.38 -23.88 19.08
C ASN A 363 -5.63 -24.95 20.17
N ASP A 364 -6.39 -24.60 21.21
CA ASP A 364 -6.77 -25.50 22.29
C ASP A 364 -8.25 -25.94 22.20
N LEU A 365 -8.83 -25.96 20.98
CA LEU A 365 -10.26 -26.16 20.79
C LEU A 365 -10.70 -27.53 21.31
N THR A 366 -11.64 -27.51 22.24
CA THR A 366 -12.38 -28.69 22.70
C THR A 366 -13.76 -28.78 22.06
N GLU A 367 -14.27 -27.64 21.59
CA GLU A 367 -15.54 -27.51 20.89
C GLU A 367 -15.37 -26.65 19.64
N LEU A 368 -15.87 -27.14 18.51
CA LEU A 368 -15.96 -26.40 17.26
C LEU A 368 -17.33 -26.65 16.65
N ASN A 369 -18.12 -25.58 16.49
CA ASN A 369 -19.44 -25.66 15.88
C ASN A 369 -19.44 -24.95 14.53
N VAL A 370 -19.49 -25.74 13.45
CA VAL A 370 -19.56 -25.26 12.05
C VAL A 370 -20.88 -25.64 11.38
N ARG A 371 -21.87 -26.06 12.18
CA ARG A 371 -23.13 -26.58 11.65
C ARG A 371 -23.81 -25.56 10.74
N ASN A 372 -24.33 -26.02 9.60
CA ASN A 372 -25.01 -25.21 8.60
C ASN A 372 -24.18 -24.07 7.98
N CYS A 373 -22.84 -24.11 8.05
CA CYS A 373 -21.99 -23.25 7.23
C CYS A 373 -22.04 -23.72 5.76
N ARG A 374 -23.16 -23.41 5.08
CA ARG A 374 -23.51 -23.99 3.77
C ARG A 374 -22.49 -23.67 2.68
N ALA A 375 -21.87 -22.49 2.74
CA ALA A 375 -20.84 -22.05 1.79
C ALA A 375 -19.45 -22.61 2.09
N LEU A 376 -19.24 -23.31 3.21
CA LEU A 376 -17.91 -23.72 3.67
C LEU A 376 -17.28 -24.72 2.72
N GLN A 377 -16.13 -24.37 2.15
CA GLN A 377 -15.36 -25.18 1.19
C GLN A 377 -14.13 -25.81 1.84
N ARG A 378 -13.46 -25.08 2.73
CA ARG A 378 -12.28 -25.54 3.46
C ARG A 378 -12.47 -25.35 4.96
N LEU A 379 -12.22 -26.42 5.70
CA LEU A 379 -12.13 -26.42 7.16
C LEU A 379 -10.78 -26.99 7.59
N ASN A 380 -9.95 -26.16 8.20
CA ASN A 380 -8.75 -26.61 8.90
C ASN A 380 -8.94 -26.42 10.40
N CYS A 381 -9.05 -27.54 11.12
CA CYS A 381 -9.16 -27.62 12.57
C CYS A 381 -8.11 -28.57 13.16
N SER A 382 -7.05 -28.85 12.40
CA SER A 382 -5.97 -29.72 12.86
C SER A 382 -5.21 -29.11 14.04
N PHE A 383 -4.48 -29.94 14.79
CA PHE A 383 -3.69 -29.50 15.95
C PHE A 383 -4.55 -28.77 16.99
N ASN A 384 -5.57 -29.47 17.47
CA ASN A 384 -6.50 -29.01 18.50
C ASN A 384 -6.78 -30.15 19.50
N ARG A 385 -7.81 -30.02 20.32
CA ARG A 385 -8.19 -31.01 21.36
C ARG A 385 -9.61 -31.55 21.14
N LEU A 386 -10.11 -31.51 19.91
CA LEU A 386 -11.48 -31.89 19.57
C LEU A 386 -11.69 -33.38 19.81
N ALA A 387 -12.69 -33.72 20.63
CA ALA A 387 -13.15 -35.10 20.83
C ALA A 387 -14.31 -35.48 19.88
N ALA A 388 -15.00 -34.47 19.34
CA ALA A 388 -16.09 -34.56 18.39
C ALA A 388 -16.04 -33.37 17.42
N LEU A 389 -16.66 -33.54 16.25
CA LEU A 389 -16.84 -32.49 15.26
C LEU A 389 -18.19 -32.71 14.55
N ASP A 390 -19.08 -31.72 14.61
CA ASP A 390 -20.35 -31.73 13.87
C ASP A 390 -20.22 -30.83 12.65
N ALA A 391 -20.13 -31.46 11.47
CA ALA A 391 -20.05 -30.76 10.18
C ALA A 391 -21.39 -30.81 9.42
N SER A 392 -22.48 -31.17 10.11
CA SER A 392 -23.79 -31.30 9.47
C SER A 392 -24.23 -30.00 8.80
N GLY A 393 -24.75 -30.14 7.57
CA GLY A 393 -25.22 -29.00 6.77
C GLY A 393 -24.12 -28.19 6.05
N CYS A 394 -22.84 -28.57 6.15
CA CYS A 394 -21.75 -27.99 5.36
C CYS A 394 -21.74 -28.54 3.92
N THR A 395 -22.77 -28.19 3.15
CA THR A 395 -23.06 -28.80 1.83
C THR A 395 -22.01 -28.52 0.76
N SER A 396 -21.21 -27.47 0.90
CA SER A 396 -20.16 -27.10 -0.07
C SER A 396 -18.75 -27.61 0.29
N LEU A 397 -18.62 -28.40 1.37
CA LEU A 397 -17.30 -28.78 1.89
C LEU A 397 -16.50 -29.59 0.86
N GLN A 398 -15.24 -29.22 0.67
CA GLN A 398 -14.32 -29.85 -0.28
C GLN A 398 -13.04 -30.36 0.38
N LYS A 399 -12.58 -29.68 1.44
CA LYS A 399 -11.36 -30.01 2.16
C LYS A 399 -11.59 -29.94 3.66
N LEU A 400 -11.21 -31.00 4.36
CA LEU A 400 -11.23 -31.06 5.82
C LEU A 400 -9.86 -31.52 6.32
N TYR A 401 -9.26 -30.74 7.19
CA TYR A 401 -8.04 -31.11 7.92
C TYR A 401 -8.42 -31.19 9.40
N CYS A 402 -8.32 -32.40 9.97
CA CYS A 402 -8.68 -32.65 11.36
C CYS A 402 -7.68 -33.55 12.11
N ASN A 403 -6.50 -33.80 11.52
CA ASN A 403 -5.40 -34.53 12.15
C ASN A 403 -4.88 -33.83 13.41
N ASN A 404 -4.19 -34.56 14.29
CA ASN A 404 -3.71 -34.02 15.57
C ASN A 404 -4.83 -33.42 16.43
N ASN A 405 -5.88 -34.21 16.64
CA ASN A 405 -6.96 -33.93 17.59
C ASN A 405 -7.09 -35.10 18.59
N LYS A 406 -8.25 -35.23 19.24
CA LYS A 406 -8.63 -36.35 20.09
C LYS A 406 -9.90 -37.05 19.57
N LEU A 407 -10.09 -37.06 18.24
CA LEU A 407 -11.30 -37.55 17.59
C LEU A 407 -11.44 -39.05 17.82
N THR A 408 -12.56 -39.44 18.42
CA THR A 408 -12.90 -40.84 18.70
C THR A 408 -13.43 -41.57 17.47
N ALA A 409 -13.59 -42.89 17.56
CA ALA A 409 -14.25 -43.68 16.51
C ALA A 409 -15.67 -43.15 16.20
N GLU A 410 -16.44 -42.78 17.23
CA GLU A 410 -17.79 -42.21 17.07
C GLU A 410 -17.73 -40.83 16.39
N ALA A 411 -16.74 -40.01 16.74
CA ALA A 411 -16.55 -38.71 16.09
C ALA A 411 -16.25 -38.85 14.59
N PHE A 412 -15.39 -39.78 14.20
CA PHE A 412 -15.12 -40.03 12.78
C PHE A 412 -16.33 -40.59 12.05
N LYS A 413 -17.09 -41.50 12.67
CA LYS A 413 -18.37 -42.00 12.11
C LYS A 413 -19.28 -40.83 11.79
N LYS A 414 -19.52 -39.94 12.76
CA LYS A 414 -20.32 -38.72 12.58
C LYS A 414 -19.78 -37.81 11.48
N ILE A 415 -18.47 -37.56 11.45
CA ILE A 415 -17.83 -36.77 10.38
C ILE A 415 -18.14 -37.38 9.00
N PHE A 416 -17.95 -38.68 8.81
CA PHE A 416 -18.18 -39.35 7.53
C PHE A 416 -19.66 -39.32 7.09
N GLU A 417 -20.57 -39.45 8.04
CA GLU A 417 -22.01 -39.29 7.81
C GLU A 417 -22.36 -37.86 7.37
N ASP A 418 -21.72 -36.85 7.97
CA ASP A 418 -21.93 -35.43 7.68
C ASP A 418 -21.35 -34.96 6.34
N LEU A 419 -20.29 -35.61 5.85
CA LEU A 419 -19.64 -35.23 4.60
C LEU A 419 -20.66 -35.21 3.44
N PRO A 420 -20.75 -34.13 2.64
CA PRO A 420 -21.68 -34.04 1.53
C PRO A 420 -21.30 -34.94 0.36
N GLU A 421 -22.25 -35.25 -0.51
CA GLU A 421 -21.98 -35.87 -1.81
C GLU A 421 -21.29 -34.87 -2.75
N ARG A 422 -20.20 -35.28 -3.40
CA ARG A 422 -19.38 -34.40 -4.23
C ARG A 422 -19.61 -34.64 -5.72
N LYS A 423 -19.86 -33.56 -6.47
CA LYS A 423 -20.02 -33.61 -7.94
C LYS A 423 -18.72 -33.86 -8.69
N GLU A 424 -17.59 -33.36 -8.17
CA GLU A 424 -16.26 -33.50 -8.77
C GLU A 424 -15.35 -34.34 -7.88
N LYS A 425 -14.54 -35.24 -8.46
CA LYS A 425 -13.62 -36.11 -7.70
C LYS A 425 -12.33 -35.32 -7.35
N GLY A 426 -11.88 -35.35 -6.08
CA GLY A 426 -10.60 -34.71 -5.67
C GLY A 426 -10.57 -33.97 -4.32
N GLY A 427 -11.68 -33.95 -3.59
CA GLY A 427 -11.78 -33.41 -2.23
C GLY A 427 -11.19 -34.40 -1.24
N GLY A 428 -10.53 -33.85 -0.22
CA GLY A 428 -9.67 -34.60 0.67
C GLY A 428 -10.02 -34.34 2.13
N VAL A 429 -10.02 -35.42 2.92
CA VAL A 429 -9.98 -35.33 4.37
C VAL A 429 -8.65 -35.83 4.87
N LEU A 430 -7.89 -35.01 5.58
CA LEU A 430 -6.71 -35.44 6.31
C LEU A 430 -7.12 -35.81 7.74
N LEU A 431 -7.18 -37.11 7.99
CA LEU A 431 -7.73 -37.69 9.22
C LEU A 431 -6.73 -37.70 10.36
N TYR A 432 -5.50 -38.12 10.09
CA TYR A 432 -4.48 -38.28 11.12
C TYR A 432 -3.04 -38.22 10.56
N LYS A 433 -2.08 -38.00 11.46
CA LYS A 433 -0.64 -38.17 11.22
C LYS A 433 -0.10 -39.26 12.15
N ASP A 434 0.91 -40.01 11.72
CA ASP A 434 1.59 -40.97 12.61
C ASP A 434 2.09 -40.27 13.88
N GLY A 435 1.86 -40.91 15.02
CA GLY A 435 2.10 -40.30 16.35
C GLY A 435 0.97 -39.41 16.89
N ASP A 436 -0.08 -39.10 16.14
CA ASP A 436 -1.18 -38.26 16.65
C ASP A 436 -2.13 -38.98 17.63
N SER A 437 -3.04 -38.24 18.28
CA SER A 437 -3.99 -38.77 19.28
C SER A 437 -5.39 -39.09 18.72
N ASN A 438 -5.60 -38.97 17.41
CA ASN A 438 -6.86 -39.36 16.79
C ASN A 438 -6.99 -40.88 16.76
N TYR A 439 -8.22 -41.37 16.63
CA TYR A 439 -8.49 -42.77 16.32
C TYR A 439 -7.99 -43.13 14.89
N LYS A 440 -7.37 -44.31 14.73
CA LYS A 440 -6.62 -44.68 13.50
C LYS A 440 -7.08 -45.95 12.80
N ASP A 441 -7.86 -46.80 13.47
CA ASP A 441 -8.27 -48.10 12.93
C ASP A 441 -9.66 -48.07 12.29
N PHE A 442 -9.72 -47.69 11.02
CA PHE A 442 -10.97 -47.62 10.26
C PHE A 442 -11.50 -48.98 9.76
N SER A 443 -10.97 -50.09 10.28
CA SER A 443 -11.47 -51.46 10.02
C SER A 443 -12.47 -51.96 11.07
N GLN A 444 -12.67 -51.21 12.16
CA GLN A 444 -13.62 -51.48 13.23
C GLN A 444 -13.97 -50.19 14.01
N PRO A 445 -15.09 -50.13 14.76
CA PRO A 445 -16.20 -51.09 14.77
C PRO A 445 -17.01 -51.06 13.46
N PRO A 446 -17.92 -52.04 13.21
CA PRO A 446 -18.63 -52.18 11.93
C PRO A 446 -19.38 -50.91 11.46
N GLU A 447 -19.93 -50.13 12.37
CA GLU A 447 -20.63 -48.89 12.05
C GLU A 447 -19.69 -47.82 11.48
N LEU A 448 -18.48 -47.69 12.05
CA LEU A 448 -17.45 -46.78 11.53
C LEU A 448 -16.98 -47.23 10.14
N VAL A 449 -16.82 -48.54 9.93
CA VAL A 449 -16.43 -49.11 8.62
C VAL A 449 -17.48 -48.77 7.56
N ALA A 450 -18.76 -48.89 7.90
CA ALA A 450 -19.85 -48.56 7.00
C ALA A 450 -19.83 -47.07 6.63
N ALA A 451 -19.68 -46.18 7.61
CA ALA A 451 -19.59 -44.74 7.40
C ALA A 451 -18.34 -44.35 6.57
N PHE A 452 -17.19 -44.95 6.83
CA PHE A 452 -15.95 -44.75 6.08
C PHE A 452 -16.09 -45.13 4.60
N LYS A 453 -16.72 -46.29 4.30
CA LYS A 453 -17.03 -46.70 2.92
C LYS A 453 -18.03 -45.76 2.27
N GLN A 454 -19.03 -45.27 3.01
CA GLN A 454 -20.01 -44.32 2.51
C GLN A 454 -19.36 -42.98 2.14
N ALA A 455 -18.43 -42.46 2.94
CA ALA A 455 -17.68 -41.25 2.61
C ALA A 455 -16.90 -41.39 1.30
N LYS A 456 -16.24 -42.53 1.06
CA LYS A 456 -15.58 -42.82 -0.23
C LYS A 456 -16.58 -42.87 -1.39
N ALA A 457 -17.74 -43.50 -1.19
CA ALA A 457 -18.81 -43.56 -2.20
C ALA A 457 -19.38 -42.17 -2.55
N LYS A 458 -19.43 -41.25 -1.58
CA LYS A 458 -19.75 -39.82 -1.76
C LYS A 458 -18.67 -39.03 -2.53
N GLY A 459 -17.57 -39.66 -2.93
CA GLY A 459 -16.50 -39.05 -3.73
C GLY A 459 -15.38 -38.37 -2.93
N TRP A 460 -15.21 -38.73 -1.65
CA TRP A 460 -14.13 -38.23 -0.80
C TRP A 460 -12.91 -39.14 -0.82
N ARG A 461 -11.72 -38.51 -0.83
CA ARG A 461 -10.45 -39.19 -0.58
C ARG A 461 -10.05 -38.97 0.87
N LEU A 462 -9.65 -40.04 1.54
CA LEU A 462 -9.36 -40.04 2.97
C LEU A 462 -7.87 -40.32 3.16
N TYR A 463 -7.17 -39.43 3.84
CA TYR A 463 -5.72 -39.41 3.90
C TYR A 463 -5.20 -39.54 5.33
N LYS A 464 -3.98 -40.07 5.42
CA LYS A 464 -3.09 -39.94 6.56
C LYS A 464 -1.74 -39.36 6.15
N ILE A 465 -0.97 -38.87 7.11
CA ILE A 465 0.46 -38.56 6.91
C ILE A 465 1.31 -39.63 7.60
N ASN A 466 2.24 -40.23 6.86
CA ASN A 466 3.23 -41.20 7.33
C ASN A 466 4.62 -40.72 6.89
N ASN A 467 5.54 -40.49 7.83
CA ASN A 467 6.90 -39.96 7.55
C ASN A 467 6.90 -38.75 6.59
N ASP A 468 5.96 -37.82 6.81
CA ASP A 468 5.74 -36.61 6.01
C ASP A 468 5.19 -36.83 4.58
N ASP A 469 4.96 -38.08 4.18
CA ASP A 469 4.25 -38.42 2.94
C ASP A 469 2.73 -38.51 3.17
N LEU A 470 1.97 -37.93 2.24
CA LEU A 470 0.51 -38.03 2.20
C LEU A 470 0.10 -39.37 1.57
N MET A 471 -0.58 -40.23 2.34
CA MET A 471 -1.05 -41.54 1.90
C MET A 471 -2.58 -41.63 1.94
N GLU A 472 -3.19 -42.15 0.88
CA GLU A 472 -4.63 -42.44 0.82
C GLU A 472 -4.94 -43.77 1.52
N LEU A 473 -6.01 -43.80 2.32
CA LEU A 473 -6.51 -44.95 3.08
C LEU A 473 -7.61 -45.69 2.33
#